data_AF-A0A520GHP1-F1
#
_entry.id   AF-A0A520GHP1-F1
#
_cell.length_a   1.000
_cell.length_b   1.000
_cell.length_c   1.000
_cell.angle_alpha   90.00
_cell.angle_beta   90.00
_cell.angle_gamma   90.00
#
_symmetry.space_group_name_H-M   'P 1'
#
loop_
_entity.id
_entity.type
_entity.pdbx_description
1 polymer ?
#
loop_
_entity_poly.entity_id
_entity_poly.type
_entity_poly.pdbx_seq_one_letter_code
_entity_poly.pdbx_strand_id
1 'polypeptide(L)'
;MMVRWMRRAALVLLLPVIGFALYVGVASALMLWPTAASTARGPAAVEAYVMSNGVHTDYVFPVRAAGIDWSQRFLPAHARAVPADAEYIAIGWGDREFYLHTPTWADLTAARAFGALRGGNRALLHVTWLRRADLRGSVWRLPLSLPQYAALASYVNAALPGAQAVPIRAAHYGDDDAFYEAVGSYHLFETCNTWTGRGLRHAGVPMGRWTPFDFTVVRHLQPLSP
;
A
#
# COMPACT_ATOMS: atom_id res chain seq x y z
N MET A 1 44.88 16.04 31.06
CA MET A 1 44.76 16.06 29.59
C MET A 1 43.94 14.88 29.06
N MET A 2 44.32 13.64 29.40
CA MET A 2 43.64 12.39 29.01
C MET A 2 42.14 12.34 29.32
N VAL A 3 41.70 12.78 30.50
CA VAL A 3 40.26 12.83 30.88
C VAL A 3 39.41 13.71 29.96
N ARG A 4 39.96 14.83 29.45
CA ARG A 4 39.25 15.72 28.52
C ARG A 4 39.12 15.09 27.12
N TRP A 5 40.12 14.31 26.71
CA TRP A 5 40.10 13.54 25.46
C TRP A 5 39.13 12.35 25.53
N MET A 6 39.13 11.60 26.64
CA MET A 6 38.19 10.51 26.88
C MET A 6 36.74 10.99 26.92
N ARG A 7 36.45 12.14 27.56
CA ARG A 7 35.12 12.75 27.55
C ARG A 7 34.67 13.18 26.16
N ARG A 8 35.58 13.76 25.35
CA ARG A 8 35.28 14.13 23.95
C ARG A 8 35.03 12.90 23.08
N ALA A 9 35.84 11.86 23.22
CA ALA A 9 35.66 10.60 22.51
C ALA A 9 34.33 9.91 22.90
N ALA A 10 33.99 9.88 24.19
CA ALA A 10 32.72 9.36 24.66
C ALA A 10 31.52 10.16 24.11
N LEU A 11 31.59 11.49 24.09
CA LEU A 11 30.54 12.34 23.50
C LEU A 11 30.38 12.10 22.00
N VAL A 12 31.48 11.96 21.26
CA VAL A 12 31.46 11.64 19.81
C VAL A 12 30.85 10.26 19.56
N LEU A 13 31.11 9.28 20.41
CA LEU A 13 30.52 7.94 20.34
C LEU A 13 29.05 7.90 20.78
N LEU A 14 28.62 8.80 21.66
CA LEU A 14 27.23 8.92 22.10
C LEU A 14 26.33 9.64 21.09
N LEU A 15 26.86 10.56 20.28
CA LEU A 15 26.10 11.26 19.23
C LEU A 15 25.36 10.33 18.25
N PRO A 16 25.97 9.29 17.65
CA PRO A 16 25.24 8.38 16.76
C PRO A 16 24.17 7.57 17.50
N VAL A 17 24.41 7.21 18.78
CA VAL A 17 23.42 6.50 19.61
C VAL A 17 22.22 7.39 19.91
N ILE A 18 22.45 8.66 20.28
CA ILE A 18 21.39 9.64 20.52
C ILE A 18 20.64 9.92 19.21
N GLY A 19 21.36 10.09 18.10
CA GLY A 19 20.75 10.29 16.78
C GLY A 19 19.88 9.11 16.35
N PHE A 20 20.34 7.88 16.56
CA PHE A 20 19.56 6.67 16.30
C PHE A 20 18.33 6.57 17.21
N ALA A 21 18.50 6.82 18.51
CA ALA A 21 17.38 6.81 19.47
C ALA A 21 16.33 7.87 19.11
N LEU A 22 16.75 9.07 18.73
CA LEU A 22 15.87 10.14 18.28
C LEU A 22 15.14 9.74 16.99
N TYR A 23 15.85 9.16 16.03
CA TYR A 23 15.26 8.65 14.79
C TYR A 23 14.18 7.61 15.08
N VAL A 24 14.49 6.59 15.89
CA VAL A 24 13.52 5.55 16.27
C VAL A 24 12.34 6.14 17.01
N GLY A 25 12.57 7.10 17.92
CA GLY A 25 11.53 7.79 18.67
C GLY A 25 10.57 8.56 17.76
N VAL A 26 11.10 9.36 16.83
CA VAL A 26 10.31 10.14 15.86
C VAL A 26 9.58 9.21 14.89
N ALA A 27 10.26 8.22 14.33
CA ALA A 27 9.68 7.22 13.44
C ALA A 27 8.49 6.50 14.10
N SER A 28 8.69 6.01 15.33
CA SER A 28 7.64 5.36 16.11
C SER A 28 6.49 6.31 16.41
N ALA A 29 6.79 7.56 16.79
CA ALA A 29 5.75 8.57 16.99
C ALA A 29 4.93 8.79 15.71
N LEU A 30 5.55 8.95 14.54
CA LEU A 30 4.82 9.13 13.27
C LEU A 30 3.97 7.91 12.88
N MET A 31 4.45 6.70 13.14
CA MET A 31 3.71 5.46 12.90
C MET A 31 2.56 5.26 13.88
N LEU A 32 2.72 5.71 15.12
CA LEU A 32 1.74 5.52 16.20
C LEU A 32 0.73 6.66 16.30
N TRP A 33 1.10 7.87 15.86
CA TRP A 33 0.27 9.07 15.97
C TRP A 33 -0.99 8.93 15.11
N PRO A 34 -2.18 8.74 15.73
CA PRO A 34 -3.40 8.59 14.97
C PRO A 34 -3.75 9.93 14.33
N THR A 35 -4.10 9.93 13.04
CA THR A 35 -4.85 11.05 12.48
C THR A 35 -6.31 10.93 12.92
N ALA A 36 -6.93 12.05 13.30
CA ALA A 36 -8.35 12.08 13.62
C ALA A 36 -9.15 11.47 12.46
N ALA A 37 -10.06 10.56 12.78
CA ALA A 37 -11.05 10.07 11.81
C ALA A 37 -11.83 11.29 11.28
N SER A 38 -12.09 11.35 9.97
CA SER A 38 -13.04 12.35 9.50
C SER A 38 -14.42 12.01 10.11
N THR A 39 -15.18 13.02 10.50
CA THR A 39 -16.50 12.87 11.12
C THR A 39 -17.58 12.39 10.16
N ALA A 40 -17.23 12.06 8.91
CA ALA A 40 -18.13 11.47 7.92
C ALA A 40 -18.42 10.00 8.26
N ARG A 41 -19.05 9.77 9.41
CA ARG A 41 -19.53 8.46 9.88
C ARG A 41 -20.96 8.27 9.38
N GLY A 42 -21.10 7.94 8.10
CA GLY A 42 -22.29 7.22 7.66
C GLY A 42 -22.23 5.76 8.13
N PRO A 43 -23.36 5.03 8.14
CA PRO A 43 -23.30 3.58 8.31
C PRO A 43 -22.41 2.95 7.23
N ALA A 44 -21.75 1.84 7.57
CA ALA A 44 -20.98 1.07 6.60
C ALA A 44 -21.91 0.62 5.46
N ALA A 45 -21.54 0.95 4.23
CA ALA A 45 -22.33 0.70 3.03
C ALA A 45 -21.60 -0.18 2.01
N VAL A 46 -20.26 -0.19 2.04
CA VAL A 46 -19.42 -1.00 1.16
C VAL A 46 -18.49 -1.85 2.01
N GLU A 47 -18.52 -3.16 1.79
CA GLU A 47 -17.60 -4.10 2.40
C GLU A 47 -16.34 -4.19 1.53
N ALA A 48 -15.31 -3.41 1.89
CA ALA A 48 -13.98 -3.47 1.30
C ALA A 48 -13.01 -4.17 2.27
N TYR A 49 -11.79 -4.42 1.81
CA TYR A 49 -10.74 -5.02 2.62
C TYR A 49 -9.37 -4.40 2.32
N VAL A 50 -8.42 -4.70 3.21
CA VAL A 50 -6.99 -4.58 2.94
C VAL A 50 -6.40 -5.99 2.97
N MET A 51 -5.64 -6.36 1.95
CA MET A 51 -4.93 -7.63 1.89
C MET A 51 -3.43 -7.39 2.07
N SER A 52 -2.74 -8.24 2.81
CA SER A 52 -1.27 -8.20 2.96
C SER A 52 -0.65 -9.54 2.55
N ASN A 53 0.55 -9.49 1.99
CA ASN A 53 1.41 -10.65 1.80
C ASN A 53 2.60 -10.70 2.79
N GLY A 54 2.56 -9.87 3.83
CA GLY A 54 3.59 -9.76 4.87
C GLY A 54 4.60 -8.64 4.66
N VAL A 55 4.62 -8.00 3.47
CA VAL A 55 5.44 -6.79 3.25
C VAL A 55 4.75 -5.73 2.39
N HIS A 56 3.76 -6.12 1.60
CA HIS A 56 2.99 -5.26 0.71
C HIS A 56 1.50 -5.33 1.04
N THR A 57 0.79 -4.23 0.81
CA THR A 57 -0.64 -4.13 1.05
C THR A 57 -1.41 -3.67 -0.18
N ASP A 58 -2.53 -4.34 -0.44
CA ASP A 58 -3.48 -4.02 -1.51
C ASP A 58 -4.80 -3.54 -0.93
N TYR A 59 -5.44 -2.60 -1.61
CA TYR A 59 -6.87 -2.37 -1.40
C TYR A 59 -7.67 -3.46 -2.09
N VAL A 60 -8.73 -3.94 -1.45
CA VAL A 60 -9.66 -4.89 -2.06
C VAL A 60 -11.05 -4.28 -2.07
N PHE A 61 -11.61 -4.08 -3.26
CA PHE A 61 -12.94 -3.52 -3.45
C PHE A 61 -13.87 -4.54 -4.10
N PRO A 62 -15.18 -4.49 -3.85
CA PRO A 62 -16.12 -5.15 -4.75
C PRO A 62 -15.94 -4.62 -6.16
N VAL A 63 -15.97 -5.48 -7.19
CA VAL A 63 -15.81 -5.06 -8.59
C VAL A 63 -16.80 -3.95 -8.95
N ARG A 64 -18.04 -4.05 -8.43
CA ARG A 64 -19.08 -3.03 -8.57
C ARG A 64 -19.74 -2.76 -7.23
N ALA A 65 -19.72 -1.51 -6.76
CA ALA A 65 -20.42 -1.09 -5.56
C ALA A 65 -20.64 0.43 -5.56
N ALA A 66 -21.74 0.89 -4.96
CA ALA A 66 -21.98 2.31 -4.69
C ALA A 66 -21.77 3.26 -5.89
N GLY A 67 -22.16 2.83 -7.09
CA GLY A 67 -22.02 3.62 -8.33
C GLY A 67 -20.62 3.61 -8.96
N ILE A 68 -19.67 2.85 -8.40
CA ILE A 68 -18.32 2.67 -8.96
C ILE A 68 -18.23 1.26 -9.55
N ASP A 69 -17.79 1.20 -10.81
CA ASP A 69 -17.52 -0.04 -11.54
C ASP A 69 -16.04 -0.10 -11.91
N TRP A 70 -15.26 -0.88 -11.17
CA TRP A 70 -13.83 -1.06 -11.42
C TRP A 70 -13.54 -1.79 -12.74
N SER A 71 -14.50 -2.55 -13.28
CA SER A 71 -14.34 -3.21 -14.58
C SER A 71 -14.37 -2.27 -15.77
N GLN A 72 -14.90 -1.05 -15.60
CA GLN A 72 -14.78 0.02 -16.59
C GLN A 72 -13.43 0.73 -16.49
N ARG A 73 -12.78 0.66 -15.33
CA ARG A 73 -11.48 1.28 -15.09
C ARG A 73 -10.32 0.38 -15.50
N PHE A 74 -10.40 -0.89 -15.09
CA PHE A 74 -9.46 -1.95 -15.36
C PHE A 74 -10.21 -3.02 -16.16
N LEU A 75 -9.91 -3.12 -17.45
CA LEU A 75 -10.69 -4.00 -18.33
C LEU A 75 -10.33 -5.47 -18.03
N PRO A 76 -11.31 -6.37 -17.88
CA PRO A 76 -11.05 -7.80 -17.71
C PRO A 76 -10.17 -8.39 -18.82
N ALA A 77 -10.30 -7.86 -20.05
CA ALA A 77 -9.50 -8.26 -21.21
C ALA A 77 -7.99 -7.98 -21.10
N HIS A 78 -7.57 -7.21 -20.09
CA HIS A 78 -6.15 -7.01 -19.81
C HIS A 78 -5.52 -8.14 -19.00
N ALA A 79 -6.32 -8.92 -18.25
CA ALA A 79 -5.86 -10.14 -17.61
C ALA A 79 -5.96 -11.32 -18.60
N ARG A 80 -5.22 -12.41 -18.34
CA ARG A 80 -5.24 -13.59 -19.23
C ARG A 80 -6.54 -14.38 -19.09
N ALA A 81 -7.02 -14.56 -17.86
CA ALA A 81 -8.26 -15.22 -17.53
C ALA A 81 -8.82 -14.70 -16.20
N VAL A 82 -9.78 -13.78 -16.28
CA VAL A 82 -10.56 -13.35 -15.10
C VAL A 82 -11.53 -14.46 -14.69
N PRO A 83 -11.59 -14.85 -13.40
CA PRO A 83 -12.60 -15.78 -12.92
C PRO A 83 -14.02 -15.29 -13.22
N ALA A 84 -14.89 -16.17 -13.69
CA ALA A 84 -16.28 -15.81 -14.02
C ALA A 84 -17.08 -15.33 -12.79
N ASP A 85 -16.69 -15.80 -11.61
CA ASP A 85 -17.24 -15.47 -10.29
C ASP A 85 -16.37 -14.45 -9.52
N ALA A 86 -15.54 -13.66 -10.22
CA ALA A 86 -14.79 -12.58 -9.60
C ALA A 86 -15.72 -11.51 -9.00
N GLU A 87 -15.74 -11.43 -7.67
CA GLU A 87 -16.56 -10.48 -6.91
C GLU A 87 -15.77 -9.25 -6.46
N TYR A 88 -14.44 -9.39 -6.35
CA TYR A 88 -13.54 -8.40 -5.81
C TYR A 88 -12.37 -8.09 -6.74
N ILE A 89 -11.75 -6.94 -6.53
CA ILE A 89 -10.55 -6.49 -7.22
C ILE A 89 -9.54 -6.02 -6.19
N ALA A 90 -8.34 -6.60 -6.19
CA ALA A 90 -7.21 -6.14 -5.41
C ALA A 90 -6.42 -5.11 -6.23
N ILE A 91 -6.02 -4.00 -5.62
CA ILE A 91 -5.27 -2.93 -6.27
C ILE A 91 -4.11 -2.51 -5.37
N GLY A 92 -2.90 -2.77 -5.85
CA GLY A 92 -1.63 -2.39 -5.23
C GLY A 92 -0.91 -1.32 -6.02
N TRP A 93 -0.17 -0.47 -5.34
CA TRP A 93 0.74 0.50 -5.95
C TRP A 93 2.16 0.21 -5.50
N GLY A 94 3.15 0.35 -6.40
CA GLY A 94 4.54 0.32 -5.97
C GLY A 94 5.55 0.49 -7.10
N ASP A 95 6.82 0.20 -6.81
CA ASP A 95 7.95 0.40 -7.73
C ASP A 95 7.84 -0.49 -8.97
N ARG A 96 7.88 0.14 -10.16
CA ARG A 96 7.74 -0.55 -11.44
C ARG A 96 8.81 -1.62 -11.65
N GLU A 97 10.08 -1.30 -11.40
CA GLU A 97 11.17 -2.23 -11.66
C GLU A 97 11.17 -3.38 -10.66
N PHE A 98 10.81 -3.11 -9.41
CA PHE A 98 10.63 -4.13 -8.38
C PHE A 98 9.54 -5.11 -8.78
N TYR A 99 8.35 -4.63 -9.12
CA TYR A 99 7.22 -5.47 -9.54
C TYR A 99 7.55 -6.31 -10.78
N LEU A 100 8.16 -5.71 -11.80
CA LEU A 100 8.40 -6.42 -13.07
C LEU A 100 9.56 -7.43 -13.01
N HIS A 101 10.51 -7.26 -12.08
CA HIS A 101 11.72 -8.09 -12.02
C HIS A 101 11.86 -8.91 -10.73
N THR A 102 10.93 -8.78 -9.78
CA THR A 102 10.91 -9.52 -8.51
C THR A 102 9.57 -10.25 -8.35
N PRO A 103 9.19 -11.14 -9.28
CA PRO A 103 7.88 -11.79 -9.26
C PRO A 103 7.72 -12.74 -8.06
N THR A 104 8.81 -13.30 -7.55
CA THR A 104 8.79 -14.13 -6.34
C THR A 104 9.68 -13.56 -5.24
N TRP A 105 9.35 -13.89 -3.99
CA TRP A 105 10.19 -13.54 -2.83
C TRP A 105 11.61 -14.10 -2.91
N ALA A 106 11.81 -15.20 -3.64
CA ALA A 106 13.14 -15.76 -3.88
C ALA A 106 14.00 -14.85 -4.78
N ASP A 107 13.38 -13.97 -5.58
CA ASP A 107 14.06 -13.03 -6.47
C ASP A 107 14.44 -11.72 -5.76
N LEU A 108 14.05 -11.57 -4.49
CA LEU A 108 14.36 -10.40 -3.68
C LEU A 108 15.85 -10.37 -3.34
N THR A 109 16.57 -9.43 -3.95
CA THR A 109 17.95 -9.13 -3.57
C THR A 109 18.01 -7.81 -2.83
N ALA A 110 18.98 -7.68 -1.91
CA ALA A 110 19.24 -6.42 -1.23
C ALA A 110 19.45 -5.27 -2.23
N ALA A 111 20.13 -5.52 -3.35
CA ALA A 111 20.34 -4.54 -4.41
C ALA A 111 19.03 -4.04 -5.05
N ARG A 112 18.07 -4.93 -5.34
CA ARG A 112 16.74 -4.56 -5.88
C ARG A 112 15.91 -3.79 -4.85
N ALA A 113 15.93 -4.23 -3.59
CA ALA A 113 15.28 -3.52 -2.49
C ALA A 113 15.85 -2.10 -2.31
N PHE A 114 17.18 -1.97 -2.23
CA PHE A 114 17.85 -0.66 -2.14
C PHE A 114 17.65 0.18 -3.41
N GLY A 115 17.56 -0.43 -4.59
CA GLY A 115 17.27 0.24 -5.85
C GLY A 115 15.91 0.92 -5.84
N ALA A 116 14.86 0.17 -5.45
CA ALA A 116 13.51 0.70 -5.30
C ALA A 116 13.46 1.86 -4.29
N LEU A 117 14.16 1.73 -3.16
CA LEU A 117 14.15 2.77 -2.11
C LEU A 117 14.82 4.10 -2.51
N ARG A 118 15.60 4.13 -3.60
CA ARG A 118 16.29 5.35 -4.08
C ARG A 118 15.39 6.35 -4.81
N GLY A 119 14.18 6.00 -5.23
CA GLY A 119 13.28 6.95 -5.91
C GLY A 119 13.52 7.14 -7.40
N GLY A 120 14.33 6.30 -8.04
CA GLY A 120 14.69 6.45 -9.44
C GLY A 120 13.61 5.97 -10.43
N ASN A 121 12.71 5.08 -10.00
CA ASN A 121 11.74 4.47 -10.89
C ASN A 121 10.36 5.10 -10.74
N ARG A 122 9.57 4.98 -11.81
CA ARG A 122 8.13 5.25 -11.76
C ARG A 122 7.41 4.17 -10.98
N ALA A 123 6.22 4.51 -10.50
CA ALA A 123 5.32 3.53 -9.93
C ALA A 123 4.46 2.84 -10.99
N LEU A 124 3.87 1.71 -10.60
CA LEU A 124 2.81 1.03 -11.34
C LEU A 124 1.67 0.64 -10.39
N LEU A 125 0.53 0.25 -10.96
CA LEU A 125 -0.53 -0.45 -10.25
C LEU A 125 -0.53 -1.93 -10.62
N HIS A 126 -0.64 -2.80 -9.62
CA HIS A 126 -0.93 -4.22 -9.77
C HIS A 126 -2.40 -4.45 -9.46
N VAL A 127 -3.12 -5.11 -10.36
CA VAL A 127 -4.56 -5.31 -10.26
C VAL A 127 -4.89 -6.78 -10.43
N THR A 128 -5.52 -7.38 -9.43
CA THR A 128 -5.86 -8.81 -9.39
C THR A 128 -7.35 -9.00 -9.19
N TRP A 129 -7.96 -9.89 -9.97
CA TRP A 129 -9.39 -10.23 -9.87
C TRP A 129 -9.59 -11.39 -8.90
N LEU A 130 -10.37 -11.17 -7.85
CA LEU A 130 -10.51 -12.12 -6.74
C LEU A 130 -11.93 -12.67 -6.65
N ARG A 131 -12.04 -13.97 -6.35
CA ARG A 131 -13.28 -14.57 -5.87
C ARG A 131 -13.40 -14.35 -4.38
N ARG A 132 -14.60 -14.51 -3.83
CA ARG A 132 -14.79 -14.47 -2.37
C ARG A 132 -13.98 -15.53 -1.63
N ALA A 133 -13.80 -16.71 -2.22
CA ALA A 133 -12.96 -17.77 -1.66
C ALA A 133 -11.47 -17.38 -1.56
N ASP A 134 -11.02 -16.38 -2.32
CA ASP A 134 -9.65 -15.86 -2.29
C ASP A 134 -9.42 -14.85 -1.16
N LEU A 135 -10.49 -14.37 -0.51
CA LEU A 135 -10.41 -13.54 0.70
C LEU A 135 -10.15 -14.39 1.95
N ARG A 136 -8.94 -14.94 2.05
CA ARG A 136 -8.51 -15.80 3.16
C ARG A 136 -7.11 -15.43 3.64
N GLY A 137 -6.79 -15.77 4.89
CA GLY A 137 -5.48 -15.51 5.49
C GLY A 137 -5.31 -14.04 5.90
N SER A 138 -4.28 -13.38 5.39
CA SER A 138 -3.90 -12.00 5.72
C SER A 138 -4.82 -10.98 5.03
N VAL A 139 -6.09 -10.95 5.43
CA VAL A 139 -7.12 -10.03 4.95
C VAL A 139 -7.80 -9.36 6.13
N TRP A 140 -7.99 -8.05 6.06
CA TRP A 140 -8.61 -7.24 7.10
C TRP A 140 -9.82 -6.48 6.56
N ARG A 141 -10.91 -6.50 7.32
CA ARG A 141 -12.16 -5.80 7.03
C ARG A 141 -11.92 -4.29 7.02
N LEU A 142 -12.43 -3.65 5.96
CA LEU A 142 -12.46 -2.21 5.78
C LEU A 142 -13.90 -1.79 5.44
N PRO A 143 -14.81 -1.76 6.43
CA PRO A 143 -16.16 -1.25 6.20
C PRO A 143 -16.10 0.25 5.90
N LEU A 144 -16.63 0.66 4.75
CA LEU A 144 -16.62 2.05 4.31
C LEU A 144 -18.04 2.59 4.18
N SER A 145 -18.27 3.80 4.68
CA SER A 145 -19.45 4.57 4.28
C SER A 145 -19.32 5.08 2.84
N LEU A 146 -20.42 5.48 2.21
CA LEU A 146 -20.40 5.96 0.81
C LEU A 146 -19.38 7.09 0.56
N PRO A 147 -19.26 8.13 1.41
CA PRO A 147 -18.27 9.18 1.19
C PRO A 147 -16.82 8.69 1.32
N GLN A 148 -16.55 7.76 2.24
CA GLN A 148 -15.21 7.20 2.43
C GLN A 148 -14.83 6.34 1.23
N TYR A 149 -15.75 5.51 0.73
CA TYR A 149 -15.51 4.70 -0.46
C TYR A 149 -15.28 5.56 -1.70
N ALA A 150 -16.09 6.61 -1.91
CA ALA A 150 -15.89 7.55 -3.02
C ALA A 150 -14.54 8.28 -2.94
N ALA A 151 -14.14 8.74 -1.75
CA ALA A 151 -12.84 9.38 -1.53
C ALA A 151 -11.67 8.41 -1.79
N LEU A 152 -11.77 7.17 -1.33
CA LEU A 152 -10.74 6.16 -1.55
C LEU A 152 -10.63 5.75 -3.02
N ALA A 153 -11.76 5.57 -3.70
CA ALA A 153 -11.79 5.27 -5.12
C ALA A 153 -11.24 6.43 -5.96
N SER A 154 -11.54 7.69 -5.58
CA SER A 154 -10.94 8.87 -6.19
C SER A 154 -9.42 8.89 -6.03
N TYR A 155 -8.92 8.58 -4.83
CA TYR A 155 -7.49 8.47 -4.55
C TYR A 155 -6.80 7.41 -5.43
N VAL A 156 -7.40 6.23 -5.57
CA VAL A 156 -6.88 5.18 -6.46
C VAL A 156 -6.90 5.61 -7.92
N ASN A 157 -7.99 6.25 -8.37
CA ASN A 157 -8.08 6.77 -9.74
C ASN A 157 -7.06 7.86 -10.04
N ALA A 158 -6.72 8.70 -9.06
CA ALA A 158 -5.69 9.72 -9.18
C ALA A 158 -4.27 9.14 -9.30
N ALA A 159 -4.07 7.86 -8.96
CA ALA A 159 -2.81 7.16 -9.19
C ALA A 159 -2.60 6.79 -10.67
N LEU A 160 -3.61 6.91 -11.52
CA LEU A 160 -3.50 6.62 -12.95
C LEU A 160 -3.12 7.90 -13.73
N PRO A 161 -2.32 7.78 -14.80
CA PRO A 161 -1.82 8.95 -15.56
C PRO A 161 -2.89 9.67 -16.39
N GLY A 162 -4.07 9.08 -16.56
CA GLY A 162 -5.16 9.67 -17.32
C GLY A 162 -6.48 8.92 -17.12
N ALA A 163 -7.53 9.34 -17.82
CA ALA A 163 -8.88 8.80 -17.67
C ALA A 163 -9.01 7.31 -18.03
N GLN A 164 -8.13 6.77 -18.87
CA GLN A 164 -8.04 5.34 -19.18
C GLN A 164 -6.79 4.72 -18.54
N ALA A 165 -6.91 3.51 -18.00
CA ALA A 165 -5.79 2.82 -17.39
C ALA A 165 -4.95 2.20 -18.51
N VAL A 166 -3.64 2.44 -18.49
CA VAL A 166 -2.73 1.99 -19.55
C VAL A 166 -2.08 0.67 -19.10
N PRO A 167 -2.45 -0.48 -19.68
CA PRO A 167 -1.91 -1.77 -19.26
C PRO A 167 -0.45 -1.94 -19.72
N ILE A 168 0.38 -2.52 -18.87
CA ILE A 168 1.73 -2.96 -19.21
C ILE A 168 1.62 -4.35 -19.82
N ARG A 169 1.79 -4.43 -21.15
CA ARG A 169 1.57 -5.67 -21.90
C ARG A 169 2.55 -6.77 -21.49
N ALA A 170 2.06 -8.01 -21.47
CA ALA A 170 2.81 -9.25 -21.22
C ALA A 170 3.40 -9.42 -19.81
N ALA A 171 3.21 -8.46 -18.90
CA ALA A 171 3.56 -8.58 -17.50
C ALA A 171 2.36 -9.07 -16.69
N HIS A 172 2.54 -10.18 -15.97
CA HIS A 172 1.53 -10.80 -15.11
C HIS A 172 2.22 -11.62 -14.03
N TYR A 173 1.65 -11.67 -12.82
CA TYR A 173 2.02 -12.65 -11.80
C TYR A 173 1.21 -13.94 -11.92
N GLY A 174 -0.03 -13.85 -12.39
CA GLY A 174 -0.96 -14.97 -12.58
C GLY A 174 -1.76 -14.83 -13.86
N ASP A 175 -2.86 -15.57 -13.95
CA ASP A 175 -3.79 -15.43 -15.08
C ASP A 175 -4.85 -14.36 -14.82
N ASP A 176 -5.15 -14.11 -13.55
CA ASP A 176 -6.20 -13.25 -13.03
C ASP A 176 -5.71 -11.84 -12.68
N ASP A 177 -4.54 -11.42 -13.17
CA ASP A 177 -3.98 -10.11 -12.87
C ASP A 177 -3.48 -9.36 -14.11
N ALA A 178 -3.26 -8.05 -13.93
CA ALA A 178 -2.61 -7.19 -14.91
C ALA A 178 -1.90 -6.02 -14.22
N PHE A 179 -0.85 -5.51 -14.87
CA PHE A 179 -0.14 -4.30 -14.43
C PHE A 179 -0.56 -3.08 -15.25
N TYR A 180 -0.53 -1.91 -14.63
CA TYR A 180 -0.89 -0.63 -15.25
C TYR A 180 0.13 0.46 -14.91
N GLU A 181 0.39 1.36 -15.85
CA GLU A 181 1.20 2.55 -15.59
C GLU A 181 0.54 3.43 -14.51
N ALA A 182 1.33 3.94 -13.58
CA ALA A 182 0.85 4.79 -12.48
C ALA A 182 1.70 6.06 -12.33
N VAL A 183 1.11 7.08 -11.70
CA VAL A 183 1.83 8.29 -11.30
C VAL A 183 2.49 8.11 -9.94
N GLY A 184 3.58 8.85 -9.74
CA GLY A 184 4.38 8.83 -8.52
C GLY A 184 5.69 8.04 -8.67
N SER A 185 6.49 8.10 -7.62
CA SER A 185 7.81 7.47 -7.53
C SER A 185 7.93 6.78 -6.18
N TYR A 186 8.33 5.51 -6.20
CA TYR A 186 8.52 4.72 -4.99
C TYR A 186 9.88 5.04 -4.37
N HIS A 187 9.93 5.32 -3.06
CA HIS A 187 11.19 5.55 -2.34
C HIS A 187 11.04 5.28 -0.84
N LEU A 188 12.11 5.47 -0.07
CA LEU A 188 12.15 5.18 1.38
C LEU A 188 11.00 5.77 2.22
N PHE A 189 10.44 6.90 1.79
CA PHE A 189 9.33 7.58 2.48
C PHE A 189 7.99 7.46 1.74
N GLU A 190 8.00 6.91 0.53
CA GLU A 190 6.83 6.68 -0.32
C GLU A 190 6.86 5.21 -0.76
N THR A 191 6.51 4.32 0.15
CA THR A 191 6.39 2.89 -0.13
C THR A 191 4.96 2.52 -0.47
N CYS A 192 4.73 1.29 -0.92
CA CYS A 192 3.41 0.74 -1.17
C CYS A 192 2.49 0.89 0.05
N ASN A 193 2.98 0.50 1.24
CA ASN A 193 2.24 0.65 2.49
C ASN A 193 1.99 2.11 2.87
N THR A 194 2.89 3.03 2.49
CA THR A 194 2.69 4.47 2.73
C THR A 194 1.62 5.02 1.80
N TRP A 195 1.58 4.57 0.55
CA TRP A 195 0.51 4.89 -0.38
C TRP A 195 -0.84 4.34 0.10
N THR A 196 -0.87 3.10 0.61
CA THR A 196 -2.06 2.48 1.21
C THR A 196 -2.54 3.25 2.44
N GLY A 197 -1.66 3.50 3.42
CA GLY A 197 -2.05 4.27 4.61
C GLY A 197 -2.49 5.70 4.29
N ARG A 198 -1.90 6.35 3.27
CA ARG A 198 -2.29 7.69 2.83
C ARG A 198 -3.67 7.73 2.20
N GLY A 199 -4.01 6.76 1.33
CA GLY A 199 -5.35 6.70 0.75
C GLY A 199 -6.41 6.43 1.80
N LEU A 200 -6.14 5.54 2.77
CA LEU A 200 -7.02 5.32 3.92
C LEU A 200 -7.23 6.61 4.74
N ARG A 201 -6.16 7.37 5.04
CA ARG A 201 -6.31 8.69 5.69
C ARG A 201 -7.10 9.67 4.84
N HIS A 202 -6.86 9.71 3.53
CA HIS A 202 -7.59 10.57 2.60
C HIS A 202 -9.09 10.26 2.63
N ALA A 203 -9.44 8.98 2.75
CA ALA A 203 -10.79 8.49 2.93
C ALA A 203 -11.31 8.65 4.38
N GLY A 204 -10.57 9.29 5.28
CA GLY A 204 -11.00 9.53 6.67
C GLY A 204 -10.91 8.31 7.59
N VAL A 205 -10.27 7.22 7.16
CA VAL A 205 -10.00 6.05 8.00
C VAL A 205 -8.82 6.36 8.93
N PRO A 206 -8.93 6.09 10.25
CA PRO A 206 -7.84 6.31 11.20
C PRO A 206 -6.58 5.55 10.80
N MET A 207 -5.48 6.27 10.62
CA MET A 207 -4.19 5.69 10.22
C MET A 207 -3.04 6.53 10.79
N GLY A 208 -1.87 5.91 10.92
CA GLY A 208 -0.65 6.60 11.29
C GLY A 208 -0.25 7.64 10.24
N ARG A 209 0.51 8.66 10.64
CA ARG A 209 1.02 9.68 9.70
C ARG A 209 2.02 9.11 8.71
N TRP A 210 2.74 8.06 9.10
CA TRP A 210 3.67 7.32 8.27
C TRP A 210 3.43 5.81 8.42
N THR A 211 3.28 5.09 7.32
CA THR A 211 2.96 3.66 7.32
C THR A 211 3.90 2.87 6.40
N PRO A 212 5.21 2.79 6.70
CA PRO A 212 6.16 2.16 5.78
C PRO A 212 6.03 0.63 5.70
N PHE A 213 5.44 0.00 6.72
CA PHE A 213 5.28 -1.46 6.83
C PHE A 213 3.82 -1.88 6.77
N ASP A 214 3.54 -3.10 6.35
CA ASP A 214 2.18 -3.64 6.24
C ASP A 214 1.45 -3.61 7.60
N PHE A 215 2.11 -4.03 8.68
CA PHE A 215 1.54 -4.03 10.03
C PHE A 215 1.17 -2.62 10.50
N THR A 216 1.82 -1.57 10.00
CA THR A 216 1.46 -0.19 10.35
C THR A 216 0.15 0.25 9.69
N VAL A 217 -0.23 -0.41 8.58
CA VAL A 217 -1.53 -0.24 7.92
C VAL A 217 -2.59 -1.09 8.63
N VAL A 218 -2.34 -2.39 8.81
CA VAL A 218 -3.40 -3.34 9.19
C VAL A 218 -3.66 -3.46 10.68
N ARG A 219 -2.74 -3.02 11.56
CA ARG A 219 -2.86 -3.24 13.03
C ARG A 219 -4.13 -2.69 13.68
N HIS A 220 -4.80 -1.73 13.04
CA HIS A 220 -6.04 -1.11 13.56
C HIS A 220 -7.29 -1.67 12.90
N LEU A 221 -7.14 -2.53 11.90
CA LEU A 221 -8.24 -3.14 11.16
C LEU A 221 -8.58 -4.49 11.79
N GLN A 222 -9.83 -4.92 11.62
CA GLN A 222 -10.28 -6.21 12.10
C GLN A 222 -9.92 -7.30 11.08
N PRO A 223 -9.19 -8.36 11.45
CA PRO A 223 -8.97 -9.50 10.57
C PRO A 223 -10.30 -10.10 10.07
N LEU A 224 -10.35 -10.52 8.80
CA LEU A 224 -11.53 -11.18 8.21
C LEU A 224 -11.75 -12.56 8.81
N SER A 225 -10.66 -13.31 9.00
CA SER A 225 -10.63 -14.57 9.74
C SER A 225 -9.86 -14.36 11.05
N PRO A 226 -10.35 -14.88 12.19
CA PRO A 226 -9.69 -14.75 13.49
C PRO A 226 -8.37 -15.53 13.56
#